data_AF-A0A564W7H4-F1
#
_entry.id   AF-A0A564W7H4-F1
#
_cell.length_a   1.000
_cell.length_b   1.000
_cell.length_c   1.000
_cell.angle_alpha   90.00
_cell.angle_beta   90.00
_cell.angle_gamma   90.00
#
_symmetry.space_group_name_H-M   'P 1'
#
loop_
_entity.id
_entity.type
_entity.pdbx_description
1 polymer ?
#
loop_
_entity_poly.entity_id
_entity_poly.type
_entity_poly.pdbx_seq_one_letter_code
_entity_poly.pdbx_strand_id
1 'polypeptide(L)'
;MADSMRSRGFGTGKRTTFSLYRFEKRDKILLAIMAGFLAIVIFCCIMGGSSAQYTPEFLVAMSPYTVVGAVAYGAFLALPTAVNITEEIIWYILRSKI
;
A
#
# COMPACT_ATOMS: atom_id res chain seq x y z
N MET A 1 -21.98 24.83 22.05
CA MET A 1 -20.95 23.77 21.91
C MET A 1 -19.64 24.09 22.64
N ALA A 2 -19.16 25.34 22.65
CA ALA A 2 -17.91 25.72 23.32
C ALA A 2 -17.92 25.59 24.87
N ASP A 3 -19.01 25.95 25.55
CA ASP A 3 -19.09 25.89 27.03
C ASP A 3 -18.99 24.46 27.58
N SER A 4 -19.62 23.51 26.90
CA SER A 4 -19.56 22.08 27.28
C SER A 4 -18.16 21.49 27.10
N MET A 5 -17.38 21.97 26.11
CA MET A 5 -16.00 21.55 25.94
C MET A 5 -15.12 22.14 27.05
N ARG A 6 -15.35 23.40 27.42
CA ARG A 6 -14.61 24.12 28.45
C ARG A 6 -14.83 23.54 29.86
N SER A 7 -16.06 23.15 30.20
CA SER A 7 -16.35 22.49 31.49
C SER A 7 -15.68 21.13 31.65
N ARG A 8 -15.39 20.46 30.53
CA ARG A 8 -14.65 19.17 30.49
C ARG A 8 -13.13 19.36 30.44
N GLY A 9 -12.62 20.58 30.62
CA GLY A 9 -11.18 20.86 30.62
C GLY A 9 -10.54 20.74 29.24
N PHE A 10 -11.25 21.10 28.16
CA PHE A 10 -10.57 21.30 26.87
C PHE A 10 -9.58 22.46 26.95
N GLY A 11 -8.30 22.16 26.66
CA GLY A 11 -7.20 23.13 26.56
C GLY A 11 -6.25 23.20 27.76
N THR A 12 -6.52 22.50 28.87
CA THR A 12 -5.78 22.71 30.14
C THR A 12 -4.71 21.65 30.48
N GLY A 13 -4.40 20.71 29.57
CA GLY A 13 -3.38 19.68 29.86
C GLY A 13 -2.96 18.82 28.67
N LYS A 14 -1.96 17.95 28.89
CA LYS A 14 -1.48 16.96 27.89
C LYS A 14 -2.61 15.99 27.54
N ARG A 15 -2.88 15.85 26.24
CA ARG A 15 -3.92 14.96 25.71
C ARG A 15 -3.31 13.62 25.31
N THR A 16 -3.97 12.54 25.67
CA THR A 16 -3.79 11.24 25.02
C THR A 16 -4.84 11.12 23.92
N THR A 17 -4.38 10.82 22.71
CA THR A 17 -5.28 10.54 21.59
C THR A 17 -5.86 9.15 21.78
N PHE A 18 -7.15 9.07 22.09
CA PHE A 18 -7.87 7.80 22.10
C PHE A 18 -8.37 7.50 20.68
N SER A 19 -7.72 6.55 20.02
CA SER A 19 -8.18 5.99 18.74
C SER A 19 -8.22 4.47 18.88
N LEU A 20 -9.42 3.89 18.74
CA LEU A 20 -9.59 2.44 18.78
C LEU A 20 -9.30 1.86 17.39
N TYR A 21 -8.03 1.62 17.06
CA TYR A 21 -7.67 0.93 15.82
C TYR A 21 -7.84 -0.58 16.00
N ARG A 22 -8.70 -1.19 15.18
CA ARG A 22 -8.91 -2.64 15.17
C ARG A 22 -8.37 -3.20 13.87
N PHE A 23 -7.33 -4.02 13.93
CA PHE A 23 -6.77 -4.70 12.77
C PHE A 23 -7.83 -5.56 12.10
N GLU A 24 -8.35 -5.09 10.96
CA GLU A 24 -9.41 -5.79 10.26
C GLU A 24 -8.84 -6.92 9.39
N LYS A 25 -9.71 -7.85 9.00
CA LYS A 25 -9.32 -8.94 8.09
C LYS A 25 -8.83 -8.40 6.74
N ARG A 26 -9.39 -7.27 6.28
CA ARG A 26 -9.00 -6.59 5.04
C ARG A 26 -7.53 -6.14 5.09
N ASP A 27 -7.12 -5.52 6.19
CA ASP A 27 -5.73 -5.06 6.39
C ASP A 27 -4.75 -6.24 6.35
N LYS A 28 -5.13 -7.36 6.98
CA LYS A 28 -4.30 -8.58 6.97
C LYS A 28 -4.16 -9.19 5.59
N ILE A 29 -5.24 -9.21 4.80
CA ILE A 29 -5.22 -9.71 3.41
C ILE A 29 -4.33 -8.81 2.55
N LEU A 30 -4.48 -7.49 2.66
CA LEU A 30 -3.66 -6.52 1.91
C LEU A 30 -2.18 -6.70 2.24
N LEU A 31 -1.84 -6.84 3.53
CA LEU A 31 -0.46 -7.06 3.98
C LEU A 31 0.10 -8.38 3.42
N ALA A 32 -0.69 -9.46 3.42
CA ALA A 32 -0.28 -10.74 2.84
C ALA A 32 0.00 -10.63 1.32
N ILE A 33 -0.83 -9.90 0.57
CA ILE A 33 -0.63 -9.65 -0.86
C ILE A 33 0.66 -8.87 -1.10
N MET A 34 0.89 -7.80 -0.32
CA MET A 34 2.11 -6.99 -0.39
C MET A 34 3.36 -7.85 -0.13
N ALA A 35 3.34 -8.67 0.91
CA ALA A 35 4.43 -9.57 1.24
C ALA A 35 4.68 -10.61 0.13
N GLY A 36 3.63 -11.14 -0.48
CA GLY A 36 3.72 -12.09 -1.59
C GLY A 36 4.41 -11.50 -2.82
N PHE A 37 3.99 -10.31 -3.26
CA PHE A 37 4.65 -9.63 -4.38
C PHE A 37 6.12 -9.30 -4.08
N LEU A 38 6.41 -8.84 -2.87
CA LEU A 38 7.79 -8.55 -2.45
C LEU A 38 8.66 -9.81 -2.44
N ALA A 39 8.14 -10.95 -1.99
CA ALA A 39 8.85 -12.22 -2.04
C ALA A 39 9.16 -12.67 -3.47
N ILE A 40 8.21 -12.49 -4.40
CA ILE A 40 8.40 -12.80 -5.83
C ILE A 40 9.50 -11.92 -6.43
N VAL A 41 9.50 -10.62 -6.12
CA VAL A 41 10.55 -9.69 -6.59
C VAL A 41 11.93 -10.09 -6.04
N ILE A 42 12.04 -10.41 -4.75
CA ILE A 42 13.29 -10.86 -4.14
C ILE A 42 13.78 -12.17 -4.80
N PHE A 43 12.88 -13.14 -5.00
CA PHE A 43 13.22 -14.40 -5.66
C PHE A 43 13.77 -14.18 -7.09
N CYS A 44 13.12 -13.29 -7.84
CA CYS A 44 13.57 -12.91 -9.17
C CYS A 44 14.95 -12.21 -9.16
N CYS A 45 15.21 -11.35 -8.17
CA CYS A 45 16.51 -10.72 -7.99
C CYS A 45 17.62 -11.74 -7.69
N ILE A 46 17.34 -12.75 -6.87
CA ILE A 46 18.29 -13.82 -6.54
C ILE A 46 18.60 -14.69 -7.77
N MET A 47 17.61 -14.96 -8.63
CA MET A 47 17.81 -15.71 -9.88
C MET A 47 18.60 -14.95 -10.96
N GLY A 48 19.12 -13.75 -10.66
CA GLY A 48 20.01 -13.03 -11.58
C GLY A 48 19.28 -12.18 -12.63
N GLY A 49 17.96 -12.00 -12.50
CA GLY A 49 17.19 -11.06 -13.34
C GLY A 49 17.55 -9.58 -13.13
N SER A 50 18.42 -9.28 -12.17
CA SER A 50 18.95 -7.94 -11.85
C SER A 50 20.33 -7.65 -12.46
N SER A 51 20.85 -8.54 -13.32
CA SER A 51 22.10 -8.31 -14.06
C SER A 51 21.89 -7.28 -15.18
N ALA A 52 21.84 -6.00 -14.81
CA ALA A 52 21.88 -4.88 -15.74
C ALA A 52 23.34 -4.44 -15.91
N GLN A 53 23.90 -4.66 -17.11
CA GLN A 53 25.18 -4.05 -17.47
C GLN A 53 24.91 -2.65 -18.04
N TYR A 54 25.52 -1.63 -17.42
CA TYR A 54 25.22 -0.22 -17.69
C TYR A 54 26.23 0.47 -18.64
N THR A 55 27.20 -0.25 -19.21
CA THR A 55 28.25 0.34 -20.09
C THR A 55 28.50 -0.55 -21.32
N PRO A 56 28.45 -0.07 -22.58
CA PRO A 56 27.90 1.17 -23.13
C PRO A 56 26.49 1.02 -23.73
N GLU A 57 25.91 -0.19 -23.71
CA GLU A 57 24.55 -0.48 -24.17
C GLU A 57 23.72 -0.99 -23.00
N PHE A 58 22.48 -0.50 -22.88
CA PHE A 58 21.54 -0.90 -21.83
C PHE A 58 20.98 -2.29 -22.14
N LEU A 59 21.83 -3.31 -22.02
CA LEU A 59 21.48 -4.70 -22.28
C LEU A 59 20.85 -5.27 -21.01
N VAL A 60 19.54 -5.06 -20.86
CA VAL A 60 18.74 -5.88 -19.96
C VAL A 60 18.66 -7.25 -20.60
N ALA A 61 19.30 -8.26 -19.99
CA ALA A 61 19.06 -9.64 -20.39
C ALA A 61 17.56 -9.89 -20.26
N MET A 62 16.86 -9.99 -21.40
CA MET A 62 15.43 -10.28 -21.52
C MET A 62 15.18 -11.74 -21.13
N SER A 63 15.45 -12.03 -19.87
CA SER A 63 15.14 -13.30 -19.24
C SER A 63 13.68 -13.25 -18.80
N PRO A 64 12.94 -14.37 -18.90
CA PRO A 64 11.56 -14.44 -18.41
C PRO A 64 11.45 -14.00 -16.95
N TYR A 65 12.49 -14.21 -16.14
CA TYR A 65 12.56 -13.75 -14.76
C TYR A 65 12.48 -12.22 -14.68
N THR A 66 13.27 -11.48 -15.45
CA THR A 66 13.29 -10.01 -15.46
C THR A 66 11.91 -9.42 -15.78
N VAL A 67 11.20 -10.01 -16.74
CA VAL A 67 9.84 -9.59 -17.11
C VAL A 67 8.85 -9.86 -15.97
N VAL A 68 8.90 -11.05 -15.38
CA VAL A 68 8.04 -11.42 -14.24
C VAL A 68 8.31 -10.53 -13.03
N GLY A 69 9.58 -10.24 -12.72
CA GLY A 69 9.96 -9.33 -11.64
C GLY A 69 9.47 -7.90 -11.88
N ALA A 70 9.60 -7.39 -13.11
CA ALA A 70 9.10 -6.06 -13.48
C ALA A 70 7.57 -5.96 -13.37
N VAL A 71 6.84 -6.97 -13.84
CA VAL A 71 5.38 -7.02 -13.73
C VAL A 71 4.94 -7.13 -12.26
N ALA A 72 5.58 -7.99 -11.47
CA ALA A 72 5.29 -8.14 -10.04
C ALA A 72 5.56 -6.83 -9.27
N TYR A 73 6.65 -6.14 -9.60
CA TYR A 73 6.96 -4.84 -9.01
C TYR A 73 5.96 -3.76 -9.43
N GLY A 74 5.56 -3.72 -10.70
CA GLY A 74 4.51 -2.83 -11.19
C GLY A 74 3.17 -3.06 -10.49
N ALA A 75 2.79 -4.33 -10.30
CA ALA A 75 1.59 -4.70 -9.56
C ALA A 75 1.66 -4.29 -8.09
N PHE A 76 2.83 -4.45 -7.45
CA PHE A 76 3.05 -4.01 -6.07
C PHE A 76 2.89 -2.50 -5.91
N LEU A 77 3.44 -1.71 -6.83
CA LEU A 77 3.31 -0.25 -6.83
C LEU A 77 1.88 0.24 -7.13
N ALA A 78 1.09 -0.56 -7.86
CA ALA A 78 -0.30 -0.24 -8.16
C ALA A 78 -1.28 -0.51 -6.99
N LEU A 79 -0.84 -1.17 -5.91
CA LEU A 79 -1.67 -1.43 -4.73
C LEU A 79 -2.28 -0.18 -4.10
N PRO A 80 -1.54 0.90 -3.78
CA PRO A 80 -2.13 2.12 -3.21
C PRO A 80 -3.17 2.75 -4.14
N THR A 81 -2.91 2.75 -5.46
CA THR A 81 -3.87 3.27 -6.44
C THR A 81 -5.14 2.42 -6.50
N ALA A 82 -5.00 1.09 -6.47
CA ALA A 82 -6.14 0.18 -6.46
C ALA A 82 -6.99 0.40 -5.20
N VAL A 83 -6.37 0.51 -4.03
CA VAL A 83 -7.08 0.79 -2.76
C VAL A 83 -7.84 2.11 -2.86
N ASN A 84 -7.20 3.19 -3.31
CA ASN A 84 -7.85 4.50 -3.44
C ASN A 84 -9.07 4.45 -4.38
N ILE A 85 -8.94 3.80 -5.54
CA ILE A 85 -10.05 3.61 -6.48
C ILE A 85 -11.20 2.82 -5.84
N THR A 86 -10.90 1.75 -5.09
CA THR A 86 -11.97 0.98 -4.43
C THR A 86 -12.71 1.81 -3.38
N GLU A 87 -12.01 2.68 -2.64
CA GLU A 87 -12.63 3.59 -1.69
C GLU A 87 -13.52 4.61 -2.40
N GLU A 88 -13.05 5.22 -3.49
CA GLU A 88 -13.85 6.15 -4.30
C GLU A 88 -15.13 5.50 -4.83
N ILE A 89 -15.06 4.25 -5.32
CA ILE A 89 -16.23 3.50 -5.78
C ILE A 89 -17.22 3.26 -4.64
N ILE A 90 -16.73 2.83 -3.46
CA ILE A 90 -17.57 2.61 -2.28
C ILE A 90 -18.27 3.91 -1.89
N TRP A 91 -17.54 5.02 -1.85
CA TRP A 91 -18.10 6.34 -1.55
C TRP A 91 -19.15 6.78 -2.57
N TYR A 92 -18.91 6.55 -3.85
CA TYR A 92 -19.87 6.85 -4.91
C TYR A 92 -21.17 6.08 -4.74
N ILE A 93 -21.08 4.77 -4.47
CA ILE A 93 -22.24 3.90 -4.25
C ILE A 93 -23.02 4.34 -3.01
N LEU A 94 -22.33 4.64 -1.89
CA LEU A 94 -22.98 5.11 -0.66
C LEU A 94 -23.70 6.44 -0.85
N ARG A 95 -23.09 7.39 -1.59
CA ARG A 95 -23.72 8.69 -1.90
C ARG A 95 -24.93 8.54 -2.82
N SER A 96 -24.91 7.62 -3.77
CA SER A 96 -26.04 7.37 -4.68
C SER A 96 -27.27 6.75 -4.02
N LYS A 97 -27.12 6.21 -2.80
CA LYS A 97 -28.19 5.52 -2.06
C LYS A 97 -28.93 6.44 -1.07
N ILE A 98 -28.49 7.70 -0.96
CA ILE A 98 -29.09 8.77 -0.14
C ILE A 98 -29.97 9.63 -1.07
#